data_AF-A0A5B0XBN0-F1
#
_entry.id   AF-A0A5B0XBN0-F1
#
_cell.length_a   1.000
_cell.length_b   1.000
_cell.length_c   1.000
_cell.angle_alpha   90.00
_cell.angle_beta   90.00
_cell.angle_gamma   90.00
#
_symmetry.space_group_name_H-M   'P 1'
#
loop_
_entity.id
_entity.type
_entity.pdbx_description
1 polymer ?
#
loop_
_entity_poly.entity_id
_entity_poly.type
_entity_poly.pdbx_seq_one_letter_code
_entity_poly.pdbx_strand_id
1 'polypeptide(L)'
;MKKPSKRWKEFCQIISIIDIGIGKQQRKLKKLNKQHDMLRMTITDYWQDVQTAQSKLKMLNVEDEVDALKFFFRRRENIRSLIESLVFDVSVVQQELEKIEIEIAKAESEKLRLEKRKDVLDELKKQLT
;
A
#
# COMPACT_ATOMS: atom_id res chain seq x y z
N MET A 1 -3.53 22.84 47.45
CA MET A 1 -3.42 22.84 45.98
C MET A 1 -4.62 23.56 45.38
N LYS A 2 -4.44 24.68 44.66
CA LYS A 2 -5.56 25.41 44.03
C LYS A 2 -6.18 24.51 42.95
N LYS A 3 -7.51 24.38 42.93
CA LYS A 3 -8.22 23.64 41.87
C LYS A 3 -7.86 24.25 40.51
N PRO A 4 -7.52 23.44 39.50
CA PRO A 4 -7.28 23.97 38.16
C PRO A 4 -8.53 24.66 37.62
N SER A 5 -8.35 25.81 36.97
CA SER A 5 -9.46 26.56 36.39
C SER A 5 -10.20 25.71 35.34
N LYS A 6 -11.49 25.99 35.10
CA LYS A 6 -12.26 25.32 34.05
C LYS A 6 -11.56 25.40 32.69
N ARG A 7 -10.99 26.56 32.36
CA ARG A 7 -10.20 26.81 31.15
C ARG A 7 -8.96 25.91 31.05
N TRP A 8 -8.28 25.64 32.17
CA TRP A 8 -7.12 24.74 32.18
C TRP A 8 -7.49 23.29 31.84
N LYS A 9 -8.64 22.82 32.35
CA LYS A 9 -9.15 21.48 32.03
C LYS A 9 -9.54 21.36 30.56
N GLU A 10 -10.24 22.36 30.03
CA GLU A 10 -10.61 22.44 28.60
C GLU A 10 -9.37 22.45 27.70
N PHE A 11 -8.34 23.20 28.09
CA PHE A 11 -7.06 23.21 27.38
C PHE A 11 -6.38 21.82 27.34
N CYS A 12 -6.31 21.13 28.49
CA CYS A 12 -5.76 19.77 28.54
C CYS A 12 -6.59 18.78 27.70
N GLN A 13 -7.92 18.94 27.62
CA GLN A 13 -8.77 18.12 26.78
C GLN A 13 -8.45 18.27 25.29
N ILE A 14 -8.11 19.47 24.83
CA ILE A 14 -7.69 19.71 23.44
C ILE A 14 -6.43 18.90 23.10
N ILE A 15 -5.45 18.87 24.01
CA ILE A 15 -4.23 18.08 23.83
C ILE A 15 -4.58 16.58 23.71
N SER A 16 -5.42 16.07 24.62
CA SER A 16 -5.86 14.67 24.57
C SER A 16 -6.59 14.31 23.26
N ILE A 17 -7.40 15.23 22.72
CA ILE A 17 -8.08 15.03 21.44
C ILE A 17 -7.07 14.90 20.30
N ILE A 18 -6.01 15.72 20.30
CA ILE A 18 -4.94 15.64 19.29
C ILE A 18 -4.17 14.34 19.41
N ASP A 19 -3.84 13.90 20.64
CA ASP A 19 -3.20 12.60 20.88
C ASP A 19 -4.03 11.44 20.33
N ILE A 20 -5.35 11.46 20.53
CA ILE A 20 -6.26 10.48 19.94
C ILE A 20 -6.20 10.54 18.41
N GLY A 21 -6.14 11.74 17.82
CA GLY A 21 -5.98 11.97 16.40
C GLY A 21 -4.69 11.35 15.84
N ILE A 22 -3.56 11.62 16.48
CA ILE A 22 -2.24 11.04 16.12
C ILE A 22 -2.32 9.52 16.17
N GLY A 23 -2.85 8.96 17.27
CA GLY A 23 -3.00 7.51 17.42
C GLY A 23 -3.93 6.88 16.37
N LYS A 24 -4.97 7.60 15.91
CA LYS A 24 -5.81 7.16 14.78
C LYS A 24 -5.02 7.12 13.48
N GLN A 25 -4.22 8.14 13.18
CA GLN A 25 -3.38 8.15 11.97
C GLN A 25 -2.31 7.06 12.01
N GLN A 26 -1.65 6.85 13.14
CA GLN A 26 -0.68 5.74 13.31
C GLN A 26 -1.30 4.36 13.04
N ARG A 27 -2.52 4.11 13.57
CA ARG A 27 -3.24 2.86 13.29
C ARG A 27 -3.64 2.74 11.82
N LYS A 28 -4.03 3.84 11.17
CA LYS A 28 -4.34 3.86 9.74
C LYS A 28 -3.09 3.50 8.92
N LEU A 29 -1.97 4.16 9.18
CA LEU A 29 -0.68 3.90 8.52
C LEU A 29 -0.26 2.44 8.67
N LYS A 30 -0.39 1.85 9.87
CA LYS A 30 -0.07 0.42 10.09
C LYS A 30 -0.91 -0.51 9.20
N LYS A 31 -2.18 -0.16 8.92
CA LYS A 31 -3.04 -0.96 8.02
C LYS A 31 -2.65 -0.76 6.57
N LEU A 32 -2.45 0.49 6.16
CA LEU A 32 -2.07 0.82 4.78
C LEU A 32 -0.71 0.22 4.40
N ASN A 33 0.29 0.30 5.27
CA ASN A 33 1.61 -0.28 5.00
C ASN A 33 1.54 -1.80 4.86
N LYS A 34 0.71 -2.49 5.67
CA LYS A 34 0.47 -3.92 5.48
C LYS A 34 -0.16 -4.24 4.13
N GLN A 35 -1.14 -3.45 3.70
CA GLN A 35 -1.76 -3.62 2.39
C GLN A 35 -0.76 -3.35 1.26
N HIS A 36 0.05 -2.31 1.40
CA HIS A 36 1.13 -1.97 0.47
C HIS A 36 2.13 -3.11 0.30
N ASP A 37 2.61 -3.69 1.40
CA ASP A 37 3.52 -4.84 1.38
C ASP A 37 2.89 -6.04 0.69
N MET A 38 1.62 -6.34 0.99
CA MET A 38 0.88 -7.43 0.33
C MET A 38 0.75 -7.21 -1.18
N LEU A 39 0.38 -6.01 -1.62
CA LEU A 39 0.25 -5.69 -3.04
C LEU A 39 1.59 -5.80 -3.77
N ARG A 40 2.70 -5.37 -3.14
CA ARG A 40 4.06 -5.55 -3.68
C ARG A 40 4.45 -7.01 -3.83
N MET A 41 4.10 -7.85 -2.85
CA MET A 41 4.30 -9.29 -2.94
C MET A 41 3.51 -9.88 -4.11
N THR A 42 2.22 -9.56 -4.22
CA THR A 42 1.37 -10.02 -5.33
C THR A 42 1.93 -9.63 -6.70
N ILE A 43 2.40 -8.39 -6.86
CA ILE A 43 3.04 -7.94 -8.11
C ILE A 43 4.29 -8.76 -8.41
N THR A 44 5.09 -9.06 -7.39
CA THR A 44 6.30 -9.87 -7.54
C THR A 44 5.96 -11.28 -7.98
N ASP A 45 4.93 -11.89 -7.39
CA ASP A 45 4.45 -13.23 -7.74
C ASP A 45 3.96 -13.29 -9.19
N TYR A 46 3.16 -12.31 -9.63
CA TYR A 46 2.74 -12.24 -11.03
C TYR A 46 3.91 -12.07 -11.99
N TRP A 47 4.92 -11.25 -11.64
CA TRP A 47 6.10 -11.13 -12.48
C TRP A 47 6.89 -12.44 -12.56
N GLN A 48 6.95 -13.21 -11.48
CA GLN A 48 7.57 -14.53 -11.48
C GLN A 48 6.82 -15.51 -12.40
N ASP A 49 5.48 -15.44 -12.41
CA ASP A 49 4.64 -16.21 -13.32
C ASP A 49 4.83 -15.79 -14.78
N VAL A 50 4.95 -14.48 -15.05
CA VAL A 50 5.29 -13.96 -16.37
C VAL A 50 6.64 -14.50 -16.83
N GLN A 51 7.67 -14.47 -15.99
CA GLN A 51 9.00 -15.01 -16.33
C GLN A 51 8.95 -16.51 -16.61
N THR A 52 8.16 -17.25 -15.85
CA THR A 52 7.94 -18.68 -16.06
C THR A 52 7.25 -18.94 -17.40
N ALA A 53 6.19 -18.19 -17.73
CA ALA A 53 5.48 -18.30 -19.00
C ALA A 53 6.36 -17.89 -20.19
N GLN A 54 7.15 -16.82 -20.06
CA GLN A 54 8.13 -16.42 -21.07
C GLN A 54 9.20 -17.48 -21.29
N SER A 55 9.68 -18.13 -20.23
CA SER A 55 10.64 -19.23 -20.33
C SER A 55 10.04 -20.43 -21.03
N LYS A 56 8.78 -20.80 -20.71
CA LYS A 56 8.03 -21.84 -21.43
C LYS A 56 7.88 -21.51 -22.91
N LEU A 57 7.57 -20.26 -23.25
CA LEU A 57 7.44 -19.81 -24.63
C LEU A 57 8.76 -19.95 -25.41
N LYS A 58 9.89 -19.61 -24.77
CA LYS A 58 11.23 -19.72 -25.38
C LYS A 58 11.65 -21.18 -25.60
N MET A 59 11.27 -22.07 -24.69
CA MET A 59 11.59 -23.50 -24.77
C MET A 59 10.58 -24.30 -25.59
N LEU A 60 9.51 -23.67 -26.07
CA LEU A 60 8.47 -24.33 -26.86
C LEU A 60 9.05 -24.77 -28.21
N ASN A 61 8.99 -26.08 -28.47
CA ASN A 61 9.41 -26.70 -29.71
C ASN A 61 8.26 -27.48 -30.35
N VAL A 62 8.42 -27.80 -31.64
CA VAL A 62 7.50 -28.70 -32.35
C VAL A 62 7.70 -30.11 -31.79
N GLU A 63 6.64 -30.70 -31.29
CA GLU A 63 6.63 -32.08 -30.78
C GLU A 63 6.36 -33.06 -31.92
N ASP A 64 6.82 -34.31 -31.79
CA ASP A 64 6.53 -35.37 -32.75
C ASP A 64 5.11 -35.90 -32.52
N GLU A 65 4.13 -35.22 -33.12
CA GLU A 65 2.70 -35.55 -33.03
C GLU A 65 1.99 -35.31 -34.37
N VAL A 66 0.83 -35.96 -34.55
CA VAL A 66 -0.04 -35.68 -35.71
C VAL A 66 -0.55 -34.24 -35.60
N ASP A 67 -0.50 -33.48 -36.70
CA ASP A 67 -0.78 -32.04 -36.73
C ASP A 67 0.15 -31.18 -35.83
N ALA A 68 1.38 -31.63 -35.57
CA ALA A 68 2.37 -30.96 -34.71
C ALA A 68 2.48 -29.44 -34.91
N LEU A 69 2.50 -28.96 -36.17
CA LEU A 69 2.58 -27.53 -36.46
C LEU A 69 1.35 -26.76 -35.94
N LYS A 70 0.14 -27.30 -36.15
CA LYS A 70 -1.10 -26.68 -35.70
C LYS A 70 -1.14 -26.61 -34.18
N PHE A 71 -0.77 -27.69 -33.50
CA PHE A 71 -0.72 -27.73 -32.03
C PHE A 71 0.37 -26.81 -31.47
N PHE A 72 1.53 -26.76 -32.11
CA PHE A 72 2.60 -25.81 -31.76
C PHE A 72 2.11 -24.36 -31.76
N PHE A 73 1.48 -23.90 -32.85
CA PHE A 73 0.97 -22.53 -32.93
C PHE A 73 -0.12 -22.26 -31.89
N ARG A 74 -1.00 -23.24 -31.64
CA ARG A 74 -2.02 -23.12 -30.59
C ARG A 74 -1.40 -23.00 -29.20
N ARG A 75 -0.42 -23.84 -28.85
CA ARG A 75 0.30 -23.77 -27.57
C ARG A 75 1.02 -22.44 -27.41
N ARG A 76 1.69 -21.99 -28.48
CA ARG A 76 2.39 -20.70 -28.53
C ARG A 76 1.45 -19.54 -28.26
N GLU A 77 0.28 -19.53 -28.89
CA GLU A 77 -0.72 -18.48 -28.71
C GLU A 77 -1.32 -18.50 -27.31
N ASN A 78 -1.66 -19.69 -26.78
CA ASN A 78 -2.14 -19.83 -25.41
C ASN A 78 -1.16 -19.26 -24.38
N ILE A 79 0.14 -19.53 -24.54
CA ILE A 79 1.18 -19.00 -23.64
C ILE A 79 1.29 -17.48 -23.77
N ARG A 80 1.15 -16.92 -24.99
CA ARG A 80 1.14 -15.46 -25.20
C ARG A 80 -0.04 -14.79 -24.55
N SER A 81 -1.25 -15.31 -24.74
CA SER A 81 -2.46 -14.79 -24.09
C SER A 81 -2.35 -14.88 -22.56
N LEU A 82 -1.74 -15.93 -22.02
CA LEU A 82 -1.44 -16.03 -20.59
C LEU A 82 -0.50 -14.92 -20.13
N ILE A 83 0.59 -14.66 -20.85
CA ILE A 83 1.52 -13.57 -20.53
C ILE A 83 0.80 -12.22 -20.55
N GLU A 84 -0.02 -11.96 -21.58
CA GLU A 84 -0.79 -10.72 -21.70
C GLU A 84 -1.77 -10.55 -20.53
N SER A 85 -2.47 -11.62 -20.15
CA SER A 85 -3.36 -11.62 -18.98
C SER A 85 -2.61 -11.30 -17.69
N LEU A 86 -1.47 -11.96 -17.44
CA LEU A 86 -0.67 -11.73 -16.24
C LEU A 86 -0.12 -10.29 -16.18
N VAL A 87 0.33 -9.74 -17.32
CA VAL A 87 0.79 -8.35 -17.39
C VAL A 87 -0.36 -7.36 -17.14
N PHE A 88 -1.56 -7.68 -17.62
CA PHE A 88 -2.76 -6.91 -17.31
C PHE A 88 -3.06 -6.95 -15.81
N ASP A 89 -3.02 -8.14 -15.19
CA ASP A 89 -3.24 -8.30 -13.74
C ASP A 89 -2.21 -7.51 -12.92
N VAL A 90 -0.92 -7.54 -13.29
CA VAL A 90 0.11 -6.67 -12.71
C VAL A 90 -0.29 -5.21 -12.78
N SER A 91 -0.76 -4.75 -13.94
CA SER A 91 -1.14 -3.35 -14.15
C SER A 91 -2.32 -2.93 -13.26
N VAL A 92 -3.28 -3.83 -13.05
CA VAL A 92 -4.42 -3.58 -12.14
C VAL A 92 -3.94 -3.45 -10.70
N VAL A 93 -3.11 -4.37 -10.23
CA VAL A 93 -2.58 -4.33 -8.86
C VAL A 93 -1.65 -3.12 -8.65
N GLN A 94 -0.88 -2.73 -9.66
CA GLN A 94 -0.04 -1.54 -9.63
C GLN A 94 -0.86 -0.26 -9.42
N GLN A 95 -2.02 -0.12 -10.08
CA GLN A 95 -2.92 1.01 -9.86
C GLN A 95 -3.49 1.05 -8.43
N GLU A 96 -3.74 -0.12 -7.83
CA GLU A 96 -4.16 -0.20 -6.44
C GLU A 96 -3.03 0.20 -5.49
N LEU A 97 -1.80 -0.24 -5.77
CA LEU A 97 -0.61 0.13 -5.01
C LEU A 97 -0.41 1.65 -5.01
N GLU A 98 -0.51 2.31 -6.16
CA GLU A 98 -0.40 3.76 -6.28
C GLU A 98 -1.46 4.51 -5.44
N LYS A 99 -2.70 4.00 -5.40
CA LYS A 99 -3.76 4.57 -4.54
C LYS A 99 -3.39 4.46 -3.07
N ILE A 100 -2.88 3.31 -2.64
CA ILE A 100 -2.44 3.09 -1.26
C ILE A 100 -1.27 4.01 -0.91
N GLU A 101 -0.30 4.20 -1.81
CA GLU A 101 0.83 5.12 -1.60
C GLU A 101 0.36 6.58 -1.41
N ILE A 102 -0.61 7.03 -2.20
CA ILE A 102 -1.24 8.35 -2.02
C ILE A 102 -1.94 8.45 -0.65
N GLU A 103 -2.63 7.40 -0.22
CA GLU A 103 -3.30 7.38 1.08
C GLU A 103 -2.33 7.39 2.26
N ILE A 104 -1.19 6.67 2.13
CA ILE A 104 -0.10 6.69 3.10
C ILE A 104 0.43 8.11 3.23
N ALA A 105 0.80 8.74 2.12
CA ALA A 105 1.34 10.11 2.12
C ALA A 105 0.37 11.12 2.76
N LYS A 106 -0.93 11.00 2.49
CA LYS A 106 -1.97 11.84 3.13
C LYS A 106 -2.03 11.60 4.64
N ALA A 107 -2.00 10.34 5.08
CA ALA A 107 -2.06 10.00 6.50
C ALA A 107 -0.79 10.41 7.25
N GLU A 108 0.38 10.33 6.63
CA GLU A 108 1.66 10.82 7.19
C GLU A 108 1.66 12.33 7.35
N SER A 109 1.23 13.06 6.32
CA SER A 109 1.10 14.52 6.37
C SER A 109 0.13 14.98 7.47
N GLU A 110 -1.02 14.32 7.60
CA GLU A 110 -1.98 14.62 8.66
C GLU A 110 -1.44 14.31 10.05
N LYS A 111 -0.74 13.18 10.21
CA LYS A 111 -0.09 12.81 11.46
C LYS A 111 0.94 13.88 11.86
N LEU A 112 1.82 14.28 10.94
CA LEU A 112 2.83 15.31 11.16
C LEU A 112 2.20 16.66 11.55
N ARG A 113 1.09 17.03 10.89
CA ARG A 113 0.33 18.24 11.23
C ARG A 113 -0.19 18.20 12.68
N LEU A 114 -0.73 17.07 13.10
CA LEU A 114 -1.23 16.87 14.46
C LEU A 114 -0.10 16.88 15.49
N GLU A 115 1.03 16.25 15.20
CA GLU A 115 2.24 16.25 16.05
C GLU A 115 2.75 17.68 16.25
N LYS A 116 2.94 18.46 15.17
CA LYS A 116 3.32 19.88 15.28
C LYS A 116 2.34 20.70 16.13
N ARG A 117 1.04 20.47 15.96
CA ARG A 117 0.01 21.17 16.73
C ARG A 117 0.06 20.79 18.21
N LYS A 118 0.34 19.52 18.51
CA LYS A 118 0.55 19.06 19.88
C LYS A 118 1.76 19.74 20.51
N ASP A 119 2.89 19.79 19.81
CA ASP A 119 4.12 20.40 20.32
C ASP A 119 3.90 21.87 20.71
N VAL A 120 3.17 22.63 19.87
CA VAL A 120 2.82 24.03 20.17
C VAL A 120 1.94 24.13 21.43
N LEU A 121 0.95 23.24 21.59
CA LEU A 121 0.10 23.25 22.78
C LEU A 121 0.85 22.81 24.04
N ASP A 122 1.75 21.85 23.93
CA ASP A 122 2.59 21.42 25.06
C ASP A 122 3.54 22.55 25.49
N GLU A 123 4.05 23.35 24.55
CA GLU A 123 4.85 24.53 24.89
C GLU A 123 4.01 25.62 25.59
N LEU A 124 2.81 25.92 25.09
CA LEU A 124 1.88 26.83 25.76
C LEU A 124 1.49 26.33 27.16
N LYS A 125 1.36 25.01 27.34
CA LYS A 125 1.10 24.39 28.64
C LYS A 125 2.21 24.72 29.64
N LYS A 126 3.48 24.61 29.23
CA LYS A 126 4.63 24.93 30.08
C LYS A 126 4.67 26.40 30.48
N GLN A 127 4.32 27.32 29.56
CA GLN A 127 4.28 28.76 29.85
C GLN A 127 3.16 29.16 30.82
N LEU A 128 2.09 28.36 30.89
CA LEU A 128 0.92 28.60 31.74
C LEU A 128 0.99 27.87 33.10
N THR A 129 2.00 27.01 33.31
CA THR A 129 2.21 26.24 34.55
C THR A 129 3.27 26.91 35.41
#